data_AF-A0A146KLG8-F1
#
_entry.id   AF-A0A146KLG8-F1
#
_cell.length_a   1.000
_cell.length_b   1.000
_cell.length_c   1.000
_cell.angle_alpha   90.00
_cell.angle_beta   90.00
_cell.angle_gamma   90.00
#
_symmetry.space_group_name_H-M   'P 1'
#
loop_
_entity.id
_entity.type
_entity.pdbx_description
1 polymer ?
#
loop_
_entity_poly.entity_id
_entity_poly.type
_entity_poly.pdbx_seq_one_letter_code
_entity_poly.pdbx_strand_id
1 'polypeptide(L)'
;SGSAGAGKSTTTAALQNHYQIIKRRIHAFNLDPACDFLPYEPSIDIRELVTAQEVQDAVHLGPNGALIYAFNHFFENEREYISDNVDFEDDFLVFDCPGQIELYIEHDQLKKFCRQLERKGYECVCLYLMDCTKMQSIEQVQTQELISKCVQLQFSIAFLQVVTKCDLIDPETTRSIVEQQYTGENQFHKAVENLRQEITPNVFYLEIDNEESIGA
;
A
#
# COMPACT_ATOMS: atom_id res chain seq x y z
N SER A 1 2.03 -0.18 -3.34
CA SER A 1 1.60 -0.38 -1.94
C SER A 1 2.12 -1.73 -1.42
N GLY A 2 2.06 -1.96 -0.12
CA GLY A 2 2.55 -3.18 0.54
C GLY A 2 3.21 -2.86 1.88
N SER A 3 3.21 -3.84 2.79
CA SER A 3 3.77 -3.67 4.13
C SER A 3 5.23 -3.18 4.14
N ALA A 4 5.67 -2.61 5.26
CA ALA A 4 7.07 -2.27 5.46
C ALA A 4 7.98 -3.48 5.18
N GLY A 5 9.04 -3.24 4.42
CA GLY A 5 9.99 -4.28 3.99
C GLY A 5 9.56 -5.14 2.80
N ALA A 6 8.37 -4.96 2.22
CA ALA A 6 7.90 -5.75 1.07
C ALA A 6 8.63 -5.47 -0.28
N GLY A 7 9.63 -4.57 -0.30
CA GLY A 7 10.43 -4.29 -1.49
C GLY A 7 9.81 -3.27 -2.47
N LYS A 8 9.02 -2.31 -1.98
CA LYS A 8 8.40 -1.24 -2.79
C LYS A 8 9.43 -0.43 -3.57
N SER A 9 10.36 0.23 -2.86
CA SER A 9 11.42 1.03 -3.48
C SER A 9 12.35 0.22 -4.39
N THR A 10 12.66 -1.02 -4.02
CA THR A 10 13.44 -1.93 -4.88
C THR A 10 12.68 -2.27 -6.17
N THR A 11 11.37 -2.49 -6.08
CA THR A 11 10.52 -2.75 -7.25
C THR A 11 10.43 -1.52 -8.14
N THR A 12 10.29 -0.34 -7.56
CA THR A 12 10.32 0.94 -8.30
C THR A 12 11.63 1.12 -9.06
N ALA A 13 12.78 0.85 -8.43
CA ALA A 13 14.09 0.90 -9.09
C ALA A 13 14.22 -0.11 -10.23
N ALA A 14 13.76 -1.35 -10.02
CA ALA A 14 13.79 -2.39 -11.03
C ALA A 14 12.90 -2.04 -12.24
N LEU A 15 11.71 -1.48 -11.99
CA LEU A 15 10.81 -0.97 -13.05
C LEU A 15 11.46 0.18 -13.81
N GLN A 16 12.04 1.16 -13.11
CA GLN A 16 12.71 2.30 -13.74
C GLN A 16 13.82 1.84 -14.69
N ASN A 17 14.70 0.96 -14.21
CA ASN A 17 15.80 0.39 -15.01
C ASN A 17 15.28 -0.41 -16.21
N HIS A 18 14.28 -1.27 -16.01
CA HIS A 18 13.71 -2.07 -17.10
C HIS A 18 13.15 -1.19 -18.22
N TYR A 19 12.40 -0.14 -17.87
CA TYR A 19 11.81 0.78 -18.84
C TYR A 19 12.86 1.59 -19.61
N GLN A 20 13.95 2.01 -18.93
CA GLN A 20 15.10 2.63 -19.58
C GLN A 20 15.75 1.70 -20.62
N ILE A 21 15.94 0.41 -20.30
CA ILE A 21 16.51 -0.59 -21.22
C ILE A 21 15.66 -0.75 -22.48
N ILE A 22 14.33 -0.85 -22.32
CA ILE A 22 13.40 -0.99 -23.45
C ILE A 22 13.08 0.34 -24.14
N LYS A 23 13.78 1.43 -23.75
CA LYS A 23 13.64 2.79 -24.30
C LYS A 23 12.21 3.35 -24.20
N ARG A 24 11.55 3.08 -23.07
CA ARG A 24 10.27 3.69 -22.70
C ARG A 24 10.50 4.66 -21.54
N ARG A 25 9.82 5.79 -21.58
CA ARG A 25 9.88 6.79 -20.51
C ARG A 25 9.06 6.30 -19.32
N ILE A 26 9.61 6.54 -18.13
CA ILE A 26 9.01 6.21 -16.85
C ILE A 26 9.42 7.27 -15.84
N HIS A 27 8.46 7.69 -15.01
CA HIS A 27 8.67 8.67 -13.95
C HIS A 27 8.36 8.02 -12.61
N ALA A 28 9.37 8.00 -11.72
CA ALA A 28 9.24 7.47 -10.38
C ALA A 28 8.98 8.62 -9.40
N PHE A 29 8.01 8.47 -8.51
CA PHE A 29 7.63 9.48 -7.53
C PHE A 29 7.79 8.87 -6.15
N ASN A 30 8.63 9.46 -5.30
CA ASN A 30 8.72 9.07 -3.90
C ASN A 30 7.64 9.79 -3.09
N LEU A 31 6.75 9.02 -2.45
CA LEU A 31 5.72 9.50 -1.54
C LEU A 31 5.96 9.07 -0.09
N ASP A 32 7.11 8.45 0.22
CA ASP A 32 7.48 8.07 1.58
C ASP A 32 8.33 9.16 2.26
N PRO A 33 7.76 9.91 3.23
CA PRO A 33 8.47 10.99 3.91
C PRO A 33 9.44 10.47 5.00
N ALA A 34 9.42 9.17 5.33
CA ALA A 34 10.35 8.56 6.28
C ALA A 34 11.44 7.71 5.60
N CYS A 35 11.54 7.75 4.27
CA CYS A 35 12.58 7.00 3.57
C CYS A 35 13.95 7.68 3.69
N ASP A 36 14.96 6.96 4.18
CA ASP A 36 16.34 7.48 4.26
C ASP A 36 17.06 7.41 2.90
N PHE A 37 16.91 6.29 2.19
CA PHE A 37 17.66 5.98 0.98
C PHE A 37 16.75 5.48 -0.14
N LEU A 38 16.84 6.11 -1.31
CA LEU A 38 16.14 5.69 -2.53
C LEU A 38 17.11 4.99 -3.49
N PRO A 39 16.81 3.75 -3.93
CA PRO A 39 17.62 3.02 -4.92
C PRO A 39 17.34 3.44 -6.38
N TYR A 40 16.65 4.57 -6.59
CA TYR A 40 16.24 5.10 -7.88
C TYR A 40 16.25 6.63 -7.84
N GLU A 41 16.24 7.26 -9.02
CA GLU A 41 16.16 8.71 -9.16
C GLU A 41 14.69 9.13 -9.26
N PRO A 42 14.11 9.79 -8.25
CA PRO A 42 12.74 10.26 -8.31
C PRO A 42 12.61 11.49 -9.24
N SER A 43 11.53 11.55 -9.99
CA SER A 43 11.08 12.78 -10.68
C SER A 43 10.49 13.79 -9.70
N ILE A 44 9.86 13.32 -8.63
CA ILE A 44 9.41 14.12 -7.49
C ILE A 44 9.68 13.32 -6.22
N ASP A 45 10.21 14.00 -5.21
CA ASP A 45 10.47 13.45 -3.90
C ASP A 45 9.75 14.27 -2.81
N ILE A 46 8.80 13.65 -2.10
CA ILE A 46 8.07 14.29 -1.00
C ILE A 46 9.00 14.84 0.08
N ARG A 47 10.19 14.25 0.25
CA ARG A 47 11.17 14.64 1.28
C ARG A 47 11.75 16.03 1.04
N GLU A 48 11.67 16.56 -0.17
CA GLU A 48 12.06 17.95 -0.48
C GLU A 48 11.07 18.97 0.07
N LEU A 49 9.85 18.54 0.37
CA LEU A 49 8.77 19.38 0.90
C LEU A 49 8.54 19.14 2.39
N VAL A 50 8.51 17.88 2.81
CA VAL A 50 8.30 17.49 4.20
C VAL A 50 8.87 16.11 4.50
N THR A 51 9.65 16.00 5.57
CA THR A 51 10.11 14.71 6.10
C THR A 51 9.34 14.33 7.36
N ALA A 52 9.23 13.03 7.63
CA ALA A 52 8.61 12.53 8.85
C ALA A 52 9.38 12.97 10.10
N GLN A 53 10.71 13.12 9.99
CA GLN A 53 11.58 13.59 11.08
C GLN A 53 11.29 15.05 11.46
N GLU A 54 11.18 15.95 10.47
CA GLU A 54 10.83 17.35 10.72
C GLU A 54 9.47 17.49 11.40
N VAL A 55 8.48 16.68 10.97
CA VAL A 55 7.16 16.65 11.60
C VAL A 55 7.25 16.12 13.03
N GLN A 56 7.99 15.04 13.26
CA GLN A 56 8.19 14.49 14.60
C GLN A 56 8.77 15.53 15.56
N ASP A 57 9.75 16.31 15.10
CA ASP A 57 10.38 17.35 15.91
C ASP A 57 9.48 18.57 16.14
N ALA A 58 8.68 18.96 15.13
CA ALA A 58 7.81 20.14 15.19
C ALA A 58 6.52 19.95 15.99
N VAL A 59 5.87 18.79 15.87
CA VAL A 59 4.56 18.51 16.51
C VAL A 59 4.62 17.44 17.61
N HIS A 60 5.81 16.94 17.94
CA HIS A 60 6.06 15.97 19.01
C HIS A 60 5.22 14.68 18.88
N LEU A 61 4.99 14.24 17.64
CA LEU A 61 4.31 12.98 17.35
C LEU A 61 5.28 11.79 17.38
N GLY A 62 4.77 10.59 17.67
CA GLY A 62 5.55 9.36 17.46
C GLY A 62 5.79 9.08 15.96
N PRO A 63 6.71 8.18 15.61
CA PRO A 63 7.16 7.98 14.21
C PRO A 63 6.03 7.71 13.21
N ASN A 64 5.08 6.84 13.55
CA ASN A 64 3.92 6.55 12.68
C ASN A 64 2.98 7.75 12.57
N GLY A 65 2.73 8.46 13.67
CA GLY A 65 1.88 9.66 13.67
C GLY A 65 2.49 10.79 12.85
N ALA A 66 3.80 10.98 12.95
CA ALA A 66 4.54 11.96 12.17
C ALA A 66 4.51 11.64 10.67
N LEU A 67 4.69 10.37 10.28
CA LEU A 67 4.58 9.93 8.89
C LEU A 67 3.18 10.14 8.33
N ILE A 68 2.13 9.76 9.07
CA ILE A 68 0.73 9.95 8.66
C ILE A 68 0.42 11.44 8.50
N TYR A 69 0.89 12.27 9.44
CA TYR A 69 0.72 13.71 9.38
C TYR A 69 1.42 14.31 8.16
N ALA A 70 2.70 13.98 7.94
CA ALA A 70 3.48 14.46 6.79
C ALA A 70 2.79 14.11 5.46
N PHE A 71 2.34 12.86 5.35
CA PHE A 71 1.65 12.36 4.17
C PHE A 71 0.33 13.10 3.91
N ASN A 72 -0.52 13.25 4.93
CA ASN A 72 -1.78 13.97 4.80
C ASN A 72 -1.56 15.45 4.49
N HIS A 73 -0.60 16.09 5.16
CA HIS A 73 -0.25 17.49 4.93
C HIS A 73 0.14 17.75 3.48
N PHE A 74 0.96 16.87 2.89
CA PHE A 74 1.34 16.94 1.49
C PHE A 74 0.13 16.84 0.55
N PHE A 75 -0.76 15.87 0.73
CA PHE A 75 -1.95 15.74 -0.12
C PHE A 75 -3.01 16.83 0.10
N GLU A 76 -2.99 17.52 1.23
CA GLU A 76 -3.91 18.64 1.51
C GLU A 76 -3.43 19.95 0.90
N ASN A 77 -2.13 20.23 0.98
CA ASN A 77 -1.55 21.54 0.65
C ASN A 77 -0.80 21.55 -0.68
N GLU A 78 -0.14 20.44 -1.02
CA GLU A 78 0.81 20.35 -2.13
C GLU A 78 0.35 19.37 -3.22
N ARG A 79 -0.90 18.88 -3.18
CA ARG A 79 -1.40 17.96 -4.24
C ARG A 79 -1.33 18.55 -5.64
N GLU A 80 -1.46 19.87 -5.74
CA GLU A 80 -1.39 20.60 -7.00
C GLU A 80 0.05 20.62 -7.54
N TYR A 81 1.06 20.51 -6.66
CA TYR A 81 2.45 20.31 -7.06
C TYR A 81 2.61 19.05 -7.92
N ILE A 82 2.01 17.92 -7.53
CA ILE A 82 2.09 16.72 -8.38
C ILE A 82 1.26 16.90 -9.63
N SER A 83 0.04 17.46 -9.55
CA SER A 83 -0.77 17.62 -10.75
C SER A 83 -0.10 18.53 -11.78
N ASP A 84 0.53 19.61 -11.35
CA ASP A 84 1.10 20.63 -12.23
C ASP A 84 2.45 20.19 -12.82
N ASN A 85 3.17 19.30 -12.13
CA ASN A 85 4.42 18.71 -12.59
C ASN A 85 4.24 17.36 -13.31
N VAL A 86 3.02 16.81 -13.36
CA VAL A 86 2.68 15.59 -14.11
C VAL A 86 1.97 15.98 -15.40
N ASP A 87 2.76 16.31 -16.41
CA ASP A 87 2.35 16.49 -17.80
C ASP A 87 3.16 15.55 -18.70
N PHE A 88 3.10 14.26 -18.38
CA PHE A 88 3.83 13.21 -19.08
C PHE A 88 2.86 12.40 -19.96
N GLU A 89 2.35 13.02 -21.02
CA GLU A 89 1.56 12.32 -22.03
C GLU A 89 2.34 11.08 -22.54
N ASP A 90 1.65 9.94 -22.57
CA ASP A 90 2.13 8.61 -23.00
C ASP A 90 3.25 7.94 -22.14
N ASP A 91 3.55 8.46 -20.94
CA ASP A 91 4.58 7.90 -20.08
C ASP A 91 4.02 7.10 -18.89
N PHE A 92 4.84 6.17 -18.38
CA PHE A 92 4.48 5.39 -17.21
C PHE A 92 4.83 6.13 -15.92
N LEU A 93 3.86 6.26 -15.00
CA LEU A 93 4.08 6.84 -13.69
C LEU A 93 4.11 5.74 -12.63
N VAL A 94 5.13 5.74 -11.77
CA VAL A 94 5.27 4.80 -10.67
C VAL A 94 5.38 5.56 -9.36
N PHE A 95 4.42 5.33 -8.46
CA PHE A 95 4.38 5.95 -7.14
C PHE A 95 4.87 4.96 -6.07
N ASP A 96 5.99 5.29 -5.44
CA ASP A 96 6.51 4.55 -4.29
C ASP A 96 5.90 5.12 -3.01
N CYS A 97 4.92 4.40 -2.48
CA CYS A 97 4.13 4.85 -1.33
C CYS A 97 4.70 4.30 0.00
N PRO A 98 4.43 4.97 1.15
CA PRO A 98 4.86 4.50 2.46
C PRO A 98 4.36 3.08 2.79
N GLY A 99 5.06 2.39 3.69
CA GLY A 99 4.79 0.99 4.05
C GLY A 99 3.72 0.74 5.12
N GLN A 100 3.18 1.79 5.71
CA GLN A 100 2.22 1.78 6.81
C GLN A 100 0.82 1.53 6.24
N ILE A 101 0.18 0.44 6.65
CA ILE A 101 -1.11 0.01 6.09
C ILE A 101 -2.25 0.94 6.48
N GLU A 102 -2.12 1.59 7.64
CA GLU A 102 -3.08 2.52 8.23
C GLU A 102 -3.39 3.68 7.27
N LEU A 103 -2.39 4.14 6.51
CA LEU A 103 -2.55 5.15 5.47
C LEU A 103 -3.54 4.76 4.37
N TYR A 104 -3.64 3.48 4.07
CA TYR A 104 -4.47 2.97 2.98
C TYR A 104 -5.87 2.58 3.44
N ILE A 105 -6.05 2.37 4.75
CA ILE A 105 -7.32 1.91 5.34
C ILE A 105 -8.11 3.08 5.93
N GLU A 106 -7.42 4.02 6.59
CA GLU A 106 -8.06 5.09 7.38
C GLU A 106 -8.14 6.42 6.62
N HIS A 107 -7.37 6.58 5.54
CA HIS A 107 -7.26 7.84 4.82
C HIS A 107 -7.57 7.69 3.32
N ASP A 108 -8.41 8.59 2.81
CA ASP A 108 -8.84 8.61 1.41
C ASP A 108 -7.88 9.37 0.47
N GLN A 109 -6.74 9.89 0.95
CA GLN A 109 -5.92 10.82 0.17
C GLN A 109 -5.38 10.19 -1.12
N LEU A 110 -4.85 8.96 -1.04
CA LEU A 110 -4.38 8.23 -2.23
C LEU A 110 -5.51 7.93 -3.21
N LYS A 111 -6.69 7.59 -2.70
CA LYS A 111 -7.88 7.34 -3.54
C LYS A 111 -8.33 8.59 -4.27
N LYS A 112 -8.34 9.75 -3.59
CA LYS A 112 -8.62 11.05 -4.21
C LYS A 112 -7.57 11.39 -5.26
N PHE A 113 -6.31 11.14 -4.97
CA PHE A 113 -5.20 11.37 -5.89
C PHE A 113 -5.29 10.50 -7.14
N CYS A 114 -5.55 9.19 -7.01
CA CYS A 114 -5.76 8.31 -8.17
C CYS A 114 -6.93 8.80 -9.04
N ARG A 115 -8.06 9.22 -8.45
CA ARG A 115 -9.19 9.80 -9.20
C ARG A 115 -8.82 11.08 -9.95
N GLN A 116 -7.87 11.86 -9.44
CA GLN A 116 -7.38 13.05 -10.15
C GLN A 116 -6.54 12.66 -11.36
N LEU A 117 -5.66 11.66 -11.22
CA LEU A 117 -4.90 11.10 -12.34
C LEU A 117 -5.81 10.48 -13.41
N GLU A 118 -6.86 9.76 -13.00
CA GLU A 118 -7.88 9.21 -13.92
C GLU A 118 -8.59 10.31 -14.72
N ARG A 119 -8.91 11.44 -14.10
CA ARG A 119 -9.50 12.61 -14.81
C ARG A 119 -8.52 13.24 -15.81
N LYS A 120 -7.22 13.06 -15.62
CA LYS A 120 -6.17 13.47 -16.57
C LYS A 120 -5.91 12.45 -17.68
N GLY A 121 -6.59 11.29 -17.66
CA GLY A 121 -6.47 10.26 -18.70
C GLY A 121 -5.56 9.09 -18.32
N TYR A 122 -5.01 9.03 -17.11
CA TYR A 122 -4.20 7.90 -16.66
C TYR A 122 -5.07 6.74 -16.13
N GLU A 123 -4.71 5.51 -16.47
CA GLU A 123 -5.30 4.33 -15.83
C GLU A 123 -4.51 3.96 -14.57
N CYS A 124 -5.18 3.97 -13.41
CA CYS A 124 -4.54 3.72 -12.12
C CYS A 124 -4.65 2.25 -11.70
N VAL A 125 -3.51 1.63 -11.38
CA VAL A 125 -3.44 0.27 -10.82
C VAL A 125 -2.60 0.28 -9.54
N CYS A 126 -3.12 -0.30 -8.47
CA CYS A 126 -2.37 -0.56 -7.25
C CYS A 126 -1.66 -1.91 -7.34
N LEU A 127 -0.34 -1.89 -7.40
CA LEU A 127 0.48 -3.06 -7.12
C LEU A 127 0.64 -3.21 -5.61
N TYR A 128 0.07 -4.27 -5.03
CA TYR A 128 0.21 -4.61 -3.62
C TYR A 128 1.24 -5.71 -3.43
N LEU A 129 2.40 -5.32 -2.91
CA LEU A 129 3.55 -6.21 -2.74
C LEU A 129 3.45 -6.99 -1.43
N MET A 130 3.62 -8.30 -1.55
CA MET A 130 3.61 -9.26 -0.46
C MET A 130 4.96 -9.96 -0.38
N ASP A 131 5.55 -10.00 0.81
CA ASP A 131 6.87 -10.60 1.03
C ASP A 131 6.73 -12.11 1.23
N CYS A 132 7.29 -12.92 0.33
CA CYS A 132 7.16 -14.39 0.40
C CYS A 132 7.82 -14.98 1.66
N THR A 133 8.82 -14.30 2.24
CA THR A 133 9.46 -14.75 3.48
C THR A 133 8.52 -14.66 4.69
N LYS A 134 7.44 -13.87 4.58
CA LYS A 134 6.37 -13.77 5.57
C LYS A 134 5.21 -14.74 5.29
N MET A 135 5.37 -15.67 4.35
CA MET A 135 4.35 -16.59 3.85
C MET A 135 4.83 -18.05 3.88
N GLN A 136 5.35 -18.50 5.02
CA GLN A 136 5.95 -19.83 5.18
C GLN A 136 4.96 -20.89 5.68
N SER A 137 3.75 -20.47 6.07
CA SER A 137 2.64 -21.35 6.44
C SER A 137 1.32 -20.90 5.79
N ILE A 138 0.33 -21.79 5.77
CA ILE A 138 -1.00 -21.51 5.18
C ILE A 138 -1.69 -20.36 5.92
N GLU A 139 -1.58 -20.33 7.25
CA GLU A 139 -2.18 -19.28 8.09
C GLU A 139 -1.56 -17.91 7.79
N GLN A 140 -0.25 -17.87 7.54
CA GLN A 140 0.46 -16.64 7.17
C GLN A 140 0.06 -16.14 5.79
N VAL A 141 -0.09 -17.04 4.82
CA VAL A 141 -0.62 -16.72 3.48
C VAL A 141 -2.02 -16.13 3.59
N GLN A 142 -2.93 -16.80 4.31
CA GLN A 142 -4.30 -16.33 4.53
C GLN A 142 -4.34 -14.97 5.24
N THR A 143 -3.47 -14.75 6.21
CA THR A 143 -3.36 -13.46 6.92
C THR A 143 -2.96 -12.34 5.95
N GLN A 144 -1.93 -12.55 5.13
CA GLN A 144 -1.49 -11.56 4.14
C GLN A 144 -2.56 -11.30 3.08
N GLU A 145 -3.28 -12.35 2.65
CA GLU A 145 -4.40 -12.22 1.74
C GLU A 145 -5.51 -11.35 2.33
N LEU A 146 -5.94 -11.63 3.57
CA LEU A 146 -6.99 -10.86 4.24
C LEU A 146 -6.61 -9.38 4.36
N ILE A 147 -5.38 -9.09 4.78
CA ILE A 147 -4.87 -7.71 4.87
C ILE A 147 -4.92 -7.04 3.49
N SER A 148 -4.42 -7.72 2.45
CA SER A 148 -4.43 -7.17 1.09
C SER A 148 -5.85 -6.90 0.57
N LYS A 149 -6.84 -7.73 0.95
CA LYS A 149 -8.24 -7.54 0.60
C LYS A 149 -8.87 -6.37 1.34
N CYS A 150 -8.55 -6.19 2.62
CA CYS A 150 -8.95 -4.99 3.36
C CYS A 150 -8.46 -3.73 2.66
N VAL A 151 -7.19 -3.71 2.24
CA VAL A 151 -6.63 -2.59 1.46
C VAL A 151 -7.35 -2.44 0.10
N GLN A 152 -7.57 -3.54 -0.63
CA GLN A 152 -8.26 -3.53 -1.93
C GLN A 152 -9.67 -2.90 -1.82
N LEU A 153 -10.43 -3.26 -0.80
CA LEU A 153 -11.78 -2.75 -0.57
C LEU A 153 -11.78 -1.23 -0.34
N GLN A 154 -10.81 -0.72 0.42
CA GLN A 154 -10.71 0.71 0.70
C GLN A 154 -10.25 1.51 -0.52
N PHE A 155 -9.26 1.00 -1.26
CA PHE A 155 -8.62 1.72 -2.36
C PHE A 155 -9.53 1.94 -3.58
N SER A 156 -10.48 1.03 -3.85
CA SER A 156 -11.48 1.15 -4.92
C SER A 156 -10.92 1.47 -6.33
N ILE A 157 -9.69 1.06 -6.63
CA ILE A 157 -9.09 1.09 -7.98
C ILE A 157 -8.67 -0.32 -8.39
N ALA A 158 -8.25 -0.52 -9.65
CA ALA A 158 -7.68 -1.78 -10.10
C ALA A 158 -6.52 -2.19 -9.19
N PHE A 159 -6.50 -3.46 -8.75
CA PHE A 159 -5.62 -3.92 -7.67
C PHE A 159 -5.01 -5.27 -8.04
N LEU A 160 -3.68 -5.34 -8.03
CA LEU A 160 -2.92 -6.54 -8.34
C LEU A 160 -2.03 -6.91 -7.15
N GLN A 161 -2.23 -8.11 -6.63
CA GLN A 161 -1.37 -8.70 -5.62
C GLN A 161 -0.12 -9.27 -6.28
N VAL A 162 1.05 -8.96 -5.75
CA VAL A 162 2.34 -9.43 -6.28
C VAL A 162 3.15 -10.01 -5.14
N VAL A 163 3.53 -11.28 -5.26
CA VAL A 163 4.48 -11.91 -4.34
C VAL A 163 5.90 -11.51 -4.75
N THR A 164 6.69 -11.07 -3.78
CA THR A 164 8.04 -10.53 -3.94
C THR A 164 9.06 -11.37 -3.19
N LYS A 165 10.34 -11.21 -3.55
CA LYS A 165 11.50 -11.92 -2.98
C LYS A 165 11.48 -13.43 -3.18
N CYS A 166 10.79 -13.90 -4.21
CA CYS A 166 10.66 -15.33 -4.51
C CYS A 166 12.01 -16.03 -4.75
N ASP A 167 13.07 -15.28 -5.03
CA ASP A 167 14.46 -15.75 -5.10
C ASP A 167 15.03 -16.21 -3.75
N LEU A 168 14.42 -15.81 -2.62
CA LEU A 168 14.87 -16.17 -1.27
C LEU A 168 14.28 -17.49 -0.74
N ILE A 169 13.33 -18.09 -1.46
CA ILE A 169 12.66 -19.31 -1.06
C ILE A 169 12.78 -20.36 -2.17
N ASP A 170 12.61 -21.62 -1.80
CA ASP A 170 12.66 -22.69 -2.77
C ASP A 170 11.57 -22.51 -3.86
N PRO A 171 11.90 -22.69 -5.16
CA PRO A 171 10.95 -22.53 -6.25
C PRO A 171 9.70 -23.43 -6.16
N GLU A 172 9.81 -24.64 -5.59
CA GLU A 172 8.65 -25.52 -5.36
C GLU A 172 7.74 -24.96 -4.27
N THR A 173 8.30 -24.31 -3.26
CA THR A 173 7.54 -23.62 -2.21
C THR A 173 6.86 -22.36 -2.76
N THR A 174 7.55 -21.58 -3.60
CA THR A 174 6.92 -20.44 -4.30
C THR A 174 5.76 -20.92 -5.17
N ARG A 175 6.01 -22.00 -5.92
CA ARG A 175 5.00 -22.59 -6.79
C ARG A 175 3.83 -23.13 -6.00
N SER A 176 4.03 -23.75 -4.84
CA SER A 176 2.92 -24.23 -4.01
C SER A 176 2.09 -23.08 -3.45
N ILE A 177 2.70 -21.96 -3.02
CA ILE A 177 1.96 -20.76 -2.58
C ILE A 177 1.08 -20.21 -3.72
N VAL A 178 1.59 -20.18 -4.95
CA VAL A 178 0.85 -19.70 -6.13
C VAL A 178 -0.18 -20.75 -6.60
N GLU A 179 0.20 -22.01 -6.75
CA GLU A 179 -0.65 -23.06 -7.31
C GLU A 179 -1.75 -23.49 -6.35
N GLN A 180 -1.45 -23.63 -5.04
CA GLN A 180 -2.48 -23.95 -4.05
C GLN A 180 -3.56 -22.87 -3.99
N GLN A 181 -3.28 -21.62 -4.40
CA GLN A 181 -4.28 -20.54 -4.39
C GLN A 181 -4.91 -20.24 -5.76
N TYR A 182 -4.19 -20.41 -6.87
CA TYR A 182 -4.64 -20.01 -8.21
C TYR A 182 -5.08 -21.20 -9.09
N THR A 183 -4.94 -22.45 -8.65
CA THR A 183 -5.52 -23.61 -9.35
C THR A 183 -6.95 -23.89 -8.86
N GLY A 184 -7.92 -23.39 -9.61
CA GLY A 184 -9.32 -23.83 -9.56
C GLY A 184 -10.19 -23.20 -8.46
N GLU A 185 -11.23 -22.48 -8.89
CA GLU A 185 -12.33 -21.94 -8.08
C GLU A 185 -11.92 -21.22 -6.80
N ASN A 186 -11.65 -19.92 -6.95
CA ASN A 186 -11.93 -18.86 -5.98
C ASN A 186 -11.88 -19.34 -4.51
N GLN A 187 -10.70 -19.79 -4.06
CA GLN A 187 -10.53 -20.30 -2.70
C GLN A 187 -10.83 -19.25 -1.65
N PHE A 188 -10.77 -17.97 -2.02
CA PHE A 188 -11.33 -16.86 -1.25
C PHE A 188 -12.83 -17.03 -1.02
N HIS A 189 -13.64 -17.43 -2.01
CA HIS A 189 -15.07 -17.68 -1.82
C HIS A 189 -15.30 -18.83 -0.86
N LYS A 190 -14.53 -19.93 -0.96
CA LYS A 190 -14.58 -21.05 0.00
C LYS A 190 -14.07 -20.66 1.39
N ALA A 191 -12.99 -19.89 1.49
CA ALA A 191 -12.43 -19.42 2.76
C ALA A 191 -13.35 -18.39 3.41
N VAL A 192 -14.00 -17.51 2.64
CA VAL A 192 -15.02 -16.57 3.11
C VAL A 192 -16.31 -17.28 3.45
N GLU A 193 -16.72 -18.34 2.74
CA GLU A 193 -17.87 -19.17 3.13
C GLU A 193 -17.57 -19.95 4.42
N ASN A 194 -16.38 -20.53 4.55
CA ASN A 194 -15.95 -21.23 5.77
C ASN A 194 -15.81 -20.24 6.93
N LEU A 195 -15.21 -19.06 6.71
CA LEU A 195 -15.19 -17.98 7.68
C LEU A 195 -16.62 -17.48 7.96
N ARG A 196 -17.55 -17.41 7.01
CA ARG A 196 -18.95 -17.06 7.30
C ARG A 196 -19.68 -18.14 8.11
N GLN A 197 -19.29 -19.40 7.96
CA GLN A 197 -19.84 -20.53 8.72
C GLN A 197 -19.21 -20.65 10.12
N GLU A 198 -17.94 -20.29 10.29
CA GLU A 198 -17.23 -20.29 11.58
C GLU A 198 -17.37 -18.96 12.34
N ILE A 199 -17.45 -17.83 11.63
CA ILE A 199 -17.87 -16.52 12.13
C ILE A 199 -19.40 -16.51 12.23
N THR A 200 -19.92 -17.39 13.08
CA THR A 200 -20.94 -16.91 14.01
C THR A 200 -20.29 -15.75 14.76
N PRO A 201 -20.91 -14.57 14.85
CA PRO A 201 -20.27 -13.42 15.45
C PRO A 201 -20.05 -13.72 16.93
N ASN A 202 -18.83 -14.08 17.31
CA ASN A 202 -18.27 -13.74 18.62
C ASN A 202 -18.01 -12.21 18.68
N VAL A 203 -18.93 -11.42 18.12
CA VAL A 203 -19.03 -9.99 18.39
C VAL A 203 -19.88 -9.92 19.64
N PHE A 204 -19.22 -9.95 20.78
CA PHE A 204 -19.85 -9.65 22.04
C PHE A 204 -20.02 -8.14 22.11
N TYR A 205 -21.25 -7.66 22.01
CA TYR A 205 -21.58 -6.29 22.40
C TYR A 205 -21.64 -6.27 23.92
N LEU A 206 -20.72 -5.54 24.56
CA LEU A 206 -20.86 -5.12 25.95
C LEU A 206 -21.68 -3.84 25.94
N GLU A 207 -23.00 -3.97 26.11
CA GLU A 207 -23.84 -2.84 26.52
C GLU A 207 -23.53 -2.56 27.98
N ILE A 208 -22.74 -1.51 28.23
CA ILE A 208 -22.58 -0.98 29.59
C ILE A 208 -23.71 0.04 29.77
N ASP A 209 -24.82 -0.39 30.36
CA ASP A 209 -25.88 0.50 30.85
C ASP A 209 -25.32 1.31 32.04
N ASN A 210 -24.60 2.38 31.73
CA ASN A 210 -24.19 3.36 32.71
C ASN A 210 -25.34 4.36 32.95
N GLU A 211 -26.38 3.94 33.67
CA GLU A 211 -27.24 4.92 34.37
C GLU A 211 -26.51 5.55 35.58
N GLU A 212 -25.30 5.07 35.95
CA GLU A 212 -24.53 5.62 37.08
C GLU A 212 -23.10 6.12 36.74
N SER A 213 -22.74 6.33 35.48
CA SER A 213 -21.39 6.84 35.15
C SER A 213 -21.38 7.81 33.97
N ILE A 214 -22.07 8.95 34.12
CA ILE A 214 -21.54 10.27 33.76
C ILE A 214 -22.14 11.26 34.79
N GLY A 215 -21.27 11.98 35.50
CA GLY A 215 -21.61 12.67 36.74
C GLY A 215 -22.74 13.71 36.68
N ALA A 216 -23.55 13.67 37.73
CA ALA A 216 -24.04 14.82 38.49
C ALA A 216 -24.11 14.40 39.97
#